data_AF-A0A9P0MGZ7-F1
#
_entry.id   AF-A0A9P0MGZ7-F1
#
_cell.length_a   1.000
_cell.length_b   1.000
_cell.length_c   1.000
_cell.angle_alpha   90.00
_cell.angle_beta   90.00
_cell.angle_gamma   90.00
#
_symmetry.space_group_name_H-M   'P 1'
#
loop_
_entity.id
_entity.type
_entity.pdbx_description
1 polymer ?
#
loop_
_entity_poly.entity_id
_entity_poly.type
_entity_poly.pdbx_seq_one_letter_code
_entity_poly.pdbx_strand_id
1 'polypeptide(L)'
;MEIEERGVKLRLTVIDTPGFGDAVNCEDSWKVCINYIDEQFRQYFTDESGLNRRNIQDNRVHCCLYFIPPWGHSLRQMDLELMKRLHRKVNIVVVIAKADCLTTAEVAKLKKNILSDIREHEIQVHF
;
A
#
# COMPACT_ATOMS: atom_id res chain seq x y z
N MET A 1 -3.29 1.68 18.13
CA MET A 1 -4.65 1.50 18.68
C MET A 1 -4.81 0.07 19.12
N GLU A 2 -5.38 -0.18 20.29
CA GLU A 2 -5.77 -1.53 20.71
C GLU A 2 -7.26 -1.71 20.37
N ILE A 3 -7.56 -2.63 19.46
CA ILE A 3 -8.90 -2.91 18.97
C ILE A 3 -9.23 -4.32 19.43
N GLU A 4 -10.44 -4.54 19.97
CA GLU A 4 -10.91 -5.87 20.31
C GLU A 4 -11.94 -6.32 19.27
N GLU A 5 -11.61 -7.37 18.52
CA GLU A 5 -12.52 -7.93 17.53
C GLU A 5 -12.84 -9.39 17.90
N ARG A 6 -14.11 -9.67 18.19
CA ARG A 6 -14.61 -11.01 18.57
C ARG A 6 -13.82 -11.66 19.73
N GLY A 7 -13.36 -10.87 20.70
CA GLY A 7 -12.59 -11.32 21.86
C GLY A 7 -11.07 -11.47 21.63
N VAL A 8 -10.57 -11.09 20.45
CA VAL A 8 -9.13 -11.02 20.16
C VAL A 8 -8.66 -9.57 20.27
N LYS A 9 -7.68 -9.32 21.14
CA LYS A 9 -7.00 -8.03 21.23
C LYS A 9 -5.99 -7.88 20.09
N LEU A 10 -6.24 -6.93 19.20
CA LEU A 10 -5.43 -6.60 18.04
C LEU A 10 -4.75 -5.26 18.27
N ARG A 11 -3.44 -5.20 18.04
CA ARG A 11 -2.69 -3.95 18.03
C ARG A 11 -2.55 -3.47 16.59
N LEU A 12 -3.41 -2.54 16.19
CA LEU A 12 -3.41 -1.96 14.85
C LEU A 12 -2.59 -0.67 14.83
N THR A 13 -1.68 -0.59 13.86
CA THR A 13 -0.88 0.60 13.55
C THR A 13 -1.21 1.03 12.14
N VAL A 14 -1.68 2.27 11.98
CA VAL A 14 -1.96 2.88 10.67
C VAL A 14 -0.90 3.93 10.42
N ILE A 15 -0.30 3.88 9.24
CA ILE A 15 0.72 4.83 8.79
C ILE A 15 0.14 5.55 7.60
N ASP A 16 -0.08 6.86 7.74
CA ASP A 16 -0.53 7.70 6.65
C ASP A 16 0.66 8.29 5.89
N THR A 17 0.51 8.42 4.57
CA THR A 17 1.46 9.10 3.68
C THR A 17 0.87 10.45 3.25
N PRO A 18 0.97 11.51 4.08
CA PRO A 18 0.41 12.81 3.72
C PRO A 18 1.12 13.40 2.50
N GLY A 19 0.35 13.99 1.57
CA GLY A 19 0.90 14.70 0.41
C GLY A 19 1.34 13.83 -0.78
N PHE A 20 1.04 12.53 -0.78
CA PHE A 20 1.33 11.66 -1.93
C PHE A 20 0.52 12.09 -3.16
N GLY A 21 1.18 12.53 -4.23
CA GLY A 21 0.52 12.93 -5.47
C GLY A 21 0.04 14.39 -5.53
N ASP A 22 0.33 15.22 -4.52
CA ASP A 22 -0.09 16.63 -4.44
C ASP A 22 0.96 17.61 -5.00
N ALA A 23 2.23 17.19 -5.04
CA ALA A 23 3.33 18.01 -5.55
C ALA A 23 3.40 18.00 -7.09
N VAL A 24 3.84 19.12 -7.69
CA VAL A 24 4.09 19.21 -9.14
C VAL A 24 5.15 18.19 -9.59
N ASN A 25 6.13 17.90 -8.73
CA ASN A 25 7.07 16.81 -8.94
C ASN A 25 6.81 15.69 -7.90
N CYS A 26 6.32 14.56 -8.38
CA CYS A 26 6.02 13.39 -7.56
C CYS A 26 6.97 12.20 -7.82
N GLU A 27 8.03 12.38 -8.61
CA GLU A 27 9.00 11.33 -8.92
C GLU A 27 9.77 10.82 -7.70
N ASP A 28 9.78 11.54 -6.58
CA ASP A 28 10.41 11.09 -5.33
C ASP A 28 9.41 10.58 -4.28
N SER A 29 8.10 10.74 -4.51
CA SER A 29 7.07 10.36 -3.52
C SER A 29 7.06 8.86 -3.24
N TRP A 30 7.29 8.05 -4.28
CA TRP A 30 7.41 6.61 -4.13
C TRP A 30 8.68 6.19 -3.38
N LYS A 31 9.79 6.94 -3.49
CA LYS A 31 11.03 6.63 -2.77
C LYS A 31 10.85 6.74 -1.26
N VAL A 32 10.15 7.78 -0.80
CA VAL A 32 9.86 7.99 0.62
C VAL A 32 9.10 6.78 1.20
N CYS A 33 8.06 6.33 0.50
CA CYS A 33 7.27 5.16 0.92
C CYS A 33 8.11 3.89 0.99
N ILE A 34 8.94 3.62 -0.04
CA ILE A 34 9.78 2.43 -0.08
C ILE A 34 10.86 2.48 1.01
N ASN A 35 11.53 3.63 1.17
CA ASN A 35 12.58 3.80 2.17
C ASN A 35 12.03 3.60 3.59
N TYR A 36 10.81 4.09 3.85
CA TYR A 36 10.16 3.86 5.14
C TYR A 36 9.96 2.36 5.40
N ILE A 37 9.44 1.63 4.41
CA ILE A 37 9.22 0.18 4.52
C ILE A 37 10.54 -0.57 4.72
N ASP A 38 11.56 -0.27 3.91
CA ASP A 38 12.90 -0.87 4.05
C ASP A 38 13.51 -0.58 5.42
N GLU A 39 13.33 0.63 5.96
CA GLU A 39 13.82 0.97 7.30
C GLU A 39 13.10 0.16 8.39
N GLN A 40 11.78 -0.03 8.29
CA GLN A 40 11.05 -0.90 9.23
C GLN A 40 11.53 -2.35 9.16
N PHE A 41 11.78 -2.88 7.96
CA PHE A 41 12.35 -4.21 7.78
C PHE A 41 13.77 -4.30 8.36
N ARG A 42 14.60 -3.28 8.15
CA ARG A 42 15.98 -3.23 8.66
C ARG A 42 16.04 -3.16 10.18
N GLN A 43 15.16 -2.37 10.79
CA GLN A 43 15.04 -2.28 12.24
C GLN A 43 14.66 -3.63 12.83
N TYR A 44 13.64 -4.28 12.27
CA TYR A 44 13.23 -5.63 12.69
C TYR A 44 14.37 -6.64 12.56
N PHE A 45 15.10 -6.64 11.44
CA PHE A 45 16.23 -7.53 11.21
C PHE A 45 17.38 -7.32 12.20
N THR A 46 17.64 -6.06 12.57
CA THR A 46 18.67 -5.69 13.54
C THR A 46 18.29 -6.17 14.95
N ASP A 47 17.02 -5.97 15.33
CA ASP A 47 16.49 -6.41 16.63
C ASP A 47 16.44 -7.94 16.75
N GLU A 48 16.18 -8.65 15.64
CA GLU A 48 16.24 -10.12 15.57
C GLU A 48 17.67 -10.67 15.68
N SER A 49 18.62 -9.97 15.04
CA SER A 49 20.05 -10.32 15.06
C SER A 49 20.75 -9.97 16.39
N GLY A 50 20.15 -9.10 17.20
CA GLY A 50 20.67 -8.69 18.50
C GLY A 50 20.63 -9.78 19.58
N LEU A 51 21.43 -9.58 20.65
CA LEU A 51 21.55 -10.51 21.77
C LEU A 51 20.29 -10.57 22.67
N ASN A 52 19.43 -9.55 22.64
CA ASN A 52 18.26 -9.39 23.52
C ASN A 52 16.92 -9.66 22.80
N ARG A 53 16.66 -10.92 22.48
CA ARG A 53 15.49 -11.38 21.69
C ARG A 53 14.14 -11.40 22.41
N ARG A 54 14.08 -11.01 23.69
CA ARG A 54 12.91 -11.32 24.56
C ARG A 54 11.69 -10.43 24.34
N ASN A 55 11.81 -9.31 23.60
CA ASN A 55 10.69 -8.38 23.42
C ASN A 55 10.73 -7.64 22.07
N ILE A 56 10.96 -8.38 20.97
CA ILE A 56 10.97 -7.80 19.61
C ILE A 56 9.55 -7.36 19.27
N GLN A 57 9.39 -6.08 18.92
CA GLN A 57 8.10 -5.54 18.45
C GLN A 57 8.08 -5.55 16.93
N ASP A 58 7.09 -6.22 16.34
CA ASP A 58 6.90 -6.20 14.90
C ASP A 58 6.23 -4.88 14.47
N ASN A 59 7.03 -4.01 13.86
CA ASN A 59 6.60 -2.75 13.27
C ASN A 59 6.61 -2.80 11.73
N ARG A 60 6.77 -3.98 11.14
CA ARG A 60 6.80 -4.13 9.69
C ARG A 60 5.43 -3.77 9.10
N VAL A 61 5.46 -3.24 7.88
CA VAL A 61 4.24 -2.99 7.13
C VAL A 61 3.73 -4.33 6.61
N HIS A 62 2.53 -4.72 7.02
CA HIS A 62 1.93 -6.00 6.63
C HIS A 62 1.10 -5.89 5.35
N CYS A 63 0.48 -4.73 5.13
CA CYS A 63 -0.42 -4.46 4.03
C CYS A 63 -0.36 -2.98 3.67
N CYS A 64 -0.40 -2.66 2.38
CA CYS A 64 -0.55 -1.31 1.86
C CYS A 64 -1.91 -1.18 1.18
N LEU A 65 -2.75 -0.28 1.71
CA LEU A 65 -4.00 0.09 1.08
C LEU A 65 -3.72 1.20 0.05
N TYR A 66 -3.85 0.89 -1.23
CA TYR A 66 -3.60 1.85 -2.30
C TYR A 66 -4.90 2.44 -2.84
N PHE A 67 -5.07 3.74 -2.66
CA PHE A 67 -6.26 4.47 -3.08
C PHE A 67 -6.09 5.02 -4.49
N ILE A 68 -6.83 4.45 -5.44
CA ILE A 68 -6.88 4.95 -6.83
C ILE A 68 -7.96 6.04 -6.93
N PRO A 69 -7.65 7.22 -7.48
CA PRO A 69 -8.65 8.26 -7.70
C PRO A 69 -9.75 7.78 -8.69
N PRO A 70 -11.02 8.18 -8.47
CA PRO A 70 -12.14 7.73 -9.31
C PRO A 70 -12.13 8.37 -10.71
N TRP A 71 -11.38 9.46 -10.90
CA TRP A 71 -11.43 10.31 -12.11
C TRP A 71 -10.47 9.86 -13.23
N GLY A 72 -10.10 8.59 -13.27
CA GLY A 72 -9.17 8.03 -14.26
C GLY A 72 -9.82 6.91 -15.09
N HIS A 73 -9.41 6.77 -16.35
CA HIS A 73 -9.76 5.59 -17.14
C HIS A 73 -8.84 4.39 -16.86
N SER A 74 -7.61 4.64 -16.42
CA SER A 74 -6.53 3.66 -16.22
C SER A 74 -5.63 4.07 -15.05
N LEU A 75 -4.72 3.19 -14.64
CA LEU A 75 -3.68 3.52 -13.65
C LEU A 75 -2.73 4.60 -14.19
N ARG A 76 -2.33 5.56 -13.36
CA ARG A 76 -1.31 6.55 -13.76
C ARG A 76 0.07 5.88 -13.73
N GLN A 77 1.01 6.38 -14.53
CA GLN A 77 2.38 5.85 -14.57
C GLN A 77 3.05 5.82 -13.20
N MET A 78 2.88 6.89 -12.42
CA MET A 78 3.39 6.94 -11.04
C MET A 78 2.82 5.84 -10.14
N ASP A 79 1.52 5.56 -10.27
CA ASP A 79 0.85 4.49 -9.50
C ASP A 79 1.44 3.13 -9.90
N LEU A 80 1.65 2.90 -11.20
CA LEU A 80 2.26 1.68 -11.73
C LEU A 80 3.70 1.48 -11.25
N GLU A 81 4.53 2.52 -11.27
CA GLU A 81 5.92 2.45 -10.80
C GLU A 81 5.99 2.14 -9.31
N LEU A 82 5.14 2.80 -8.50
CA LEU A 82 5.04 2.54 -7.08
C LEU A 82 4.65 1.07 -6.83
N MET A 83 3.56 0.60 -7.44
CA MET A 83 3.07 -0.76 -7.28
C MET A 83 4.10 -1.80 -7.76
N LYS A 84 4.80 -1.55 -8.88
CA LYS A 84 5.88 -2.40 -9.38
C LYS A 84 7.03 -2.54 -8.38
N ARG A 85 7.31 -1.53 -7.57
CA ARG A 85 8.37 -1.62 -6.57
C ARG A 85 7.89 -2.17 -5.23
N LEU A 86 6.66 -1.86 -4.83
CA LEU A 86 6.08 -2.28 -3.55
C LEU A 86 5.59 -3.72 -3.53
N HIS A 87 5.09 -4.26 -4.66
CA HIS A 87 4.42 -5.58 -4.67
C HIS A 87 5.31 -6.73 -4.20
N ARG A 88 6.64 -6.58 -4.28
CA ARG A 88 7.61 -7.59 -3.80
C ARG A 88 7.91 -7.48 -2.31
N LYS A 89 7.57 -6.37 -1.68
CA LYS A 89 7.91 -6.06 -0.27
C LYS A 89 6.70 -6.16 0.65
N VAL A 90 5.52 -5.77 0.15
CA VAL A 90 4.29 -5.65 0.93
C VAL A 90 3.10 -6.10 0.10
N ASN A 91 2.12 -6.70 0.77
CA ASN A 91 0.84 -7.02 0.17
C ASN A 91 0.08 -5.73 -0.16
N ILE A 92 -0.20 -5.51 -1.44
CA ILE A 92 -0.95 -4.33 -1.89
C ILE A 92 -2.41 -4.72 -2.08
N VAL A 93 -3.30 -3.97 -1.44
CA VAL A 93 -4.75 -4.02 -1.65
C VAL A 93 -5.18 -2.73 -2.32
N VAL A 94 -5.75 -2.86 -3.51
CA VAL A 94 -6.16 -1.72 -4.33
C VAL A 94 -7.61 -1.35 -4.04
N VAL A 95 -7.85 -0.08 -3.71
CA VAL A 95 -9.16 0.47 -3.37
C VAL A 95 -9.47 1.65 -4.28
N ILE A 96 -10.67 1.65 -4.88
CA ILE A 96 -11.14 2.81 -5.65
C ILE A 96 -11.66 3.85 -4.65
N ALA A 97 -10.99 5.00 -4.59
CA ALA A 97 -11.38 6.10 -3.71
C ALA A 97 -12.65 6.79 -4.23
N LYS A 98 -13.46 7.34 -3.32
CA LYS A 98 -14.66 8.11 -3.64
C LYS A 98 -15.56 7.44 -4.71
N ALA A 99 -15.79 6.14 -4.54
CA ALA A 99 -16.59 5.34 -5.47
C ALA A 99 -18.06 5.80 -5.57
N ASP A 100 -18.54 6.58 -4.60
CA ASP A 100 -19.83 7.26 -4.60
C ASP A 100 -20.00 8.25 -5.76
N CYS A 101 -18.90 8.77 -6.29
CA CYS A 101 -18.90 9.66 -7.45
C CYS A 101 -19.05 8.92 -8.80
N LEU A 102 -19.05 7.59 -8.80
CA LEU A 102 -19.08 6.76 -10.01
C LEU A 102 -20.36 5.92 -10.07
N THR A 103 -20.88 5.71 -11.28
CA THR A 103 -21.94 4.73 -11.50
C THR A 103 -21.41 3.29 -11.40
N THR A 104 -22.29 2.32 -11.13
CA THR A 104 -21.92 0.90 -11.08
C THR A 104 -21.27 0.39 -12.37
N ALA A 105 -21.68 0.92 -13.53
CA ALA A 105 -21.10 0.61 -14.83
C ALA A 105 -19.67 1.17 -14.96
N GLU A 106 -19.44 2.40 -14.51
CA GLU A 106 -18.11 3.02 -14.51
C GLU A 106 -17.15 2.33 -13.56
N VAL A 107 -17.60 1.95 -12.36
CA VAL A 107 -16.79 1.18 -11.39
C VAL A 107 -16.38 -0.16 -12.00
N ALA A 108 -17.31 -0.88 -12.66
CA ALA A 108 -17.01 -2.14 -13.31
C ALA A 108 -15.98 -1.98 -14.45
N LYS A 109 -16.12 -0.92 -15.25
CA LYS A 109 -15.18 -0.58 -16.33
C LYS A 109 -13.79 -0.23 -15.78
N LEU A 110 -13.73 0.63 -14.76
CA LEU A 110 -12.48 1.04 -14.12
C LEU A 110 -11.78 -0.15 -13.48
N LYS A 111 -12.51 -0.99 -12.75
CA LYS A 111 -11.98 -2.24 -12.17
C LYS A 111 -11.39 -3.15 -13.25
N LYS A 112 -12.07 -3.31 -14.39
CA LYS A 112 -11.57 -4.12 -15.51
C LYS A 112 -10.26 -3.55 -16.08
N ASN A 113 -10.19 -2.24 -16.27
CA ASN A 113 -8.99 -1.57 -16.79
C ASN A 113 -7.82 -1.71 -15.82
N ILE A 114 -8.02 -1.41 -14.53
CA ILE A 114 -6.99 -1.57 -13.49
C ILE A 114 -6.47 -3.01 -13.44
N LEU A 115 -7.36 -4.01 -13.48
CA LEU A 115 -6.97 -5.42 -13.49
C LEU A 115 -6.17 -5.80 -14.76
N SER A 116 -6.48 -5.18 -15.89
CA SER A 116 -5.73 -5.38 -17.14
C SER A 116 -4.33 -4.78 -17.03
N ASP A 117 -4.22 -3.54 -16.56
CA ASP A 117 -2.94 -2.84 -16.35
C ASP A 117 -2.04 -3.62 -15.39
N ILE A 118 -2.57 -4.08 -14.26
CA ILE A 118 -1.85 -4.87 -13.24
C ILE A 118 -1.30 -6.18 -13.84
N ARG A 119 -2.10 -6.85 -14.67
CA ARG A 119 -1.69 -8.10 -15.35
C ARG A 119 -0.62 -7.87 -16.40
N GLU A 120 -0.78 -6.82 -17.22
CA GLU A 120 0.20 -6.45 -18.25
C GLU A 120 1.55 -6.06 -17.63
N HIS A 121 1.52 -5.48 -16.43
CA HIS A 121 2.70 -5.02 -15.71
C HIS A 121 3.26 -6.06 -14.72
N GLU A 122 2.71 -7.28 -14.69
CA GLU A 122 3.09 -8.40 -13.82
C GLU A 122 3.14 -8.06 -12.32
N ILE A 123 2.23 -7.20 -11.87
CA ILE A 123 2.17 -6.73 -10.48
C ILE A 123 1.35 -7.74 -9.65
N GLN A 124 1.97 -8.31 -8.61
CA GLN A 124 1.27 -9.19 -7.68
C GLN A 124 0.49 -8.38 -6.64
N VAL A 125 -0.84 -8.38 -6.73
CA VAL A 125 -1.73 -7.72 -5.77
C VAL A 125 -2.59 -8.74 -5.05
N HIS A 126 -2.92 -8.46 -3.79
CA HIS A 126 -3.83 -9.27 -3.00
C HIS A 126 -5.25 -8.69 -3.09
N PHE A 127 -6.23 -9.56 -3.37
CA PHE A 127 -7.66 -9.23 -3.49
C PHE A 127 -8.44 -9.66 -2.26
#